data_AF-A0A8B5UDL1-F1
#
_entry.id   AF-A0A8B5UDL1-F1
#
_cell.length_a   1.000
_cell.length_b   1.000
_cell.length_c   1.000
_cell.angle_alpha   90.00
_cell.angle_beta   90.00
_cell.angle_gamma   90.00
#
_symmetry.space_group_name_H-M   'P 1'
#
loop_
_entity.id
_entity.type
_entity.pdbx_description
1 polymer ?
#
loop_
_entity_poly.entity_id
_entity_poly.type
_entity_poly.pdbx_seq_one_letter_code
_entity_poly.pdbx_strand_id
1 'polypeptide(L)'
;VYSLLPVSTEGEMLSDERIPGYQKLNKKYEPIAELVDFLSPVIYNYNIRDPKIWKKIIDINMAESHKYANKYNLKIYPYITASYYFSDKDPRTGMRYVEPLTDVEMSDRLDYFKKKGADGVILWESSETRQKNGMKPLMDFRSNWAKGVADFIQKNKLK
;
A
#
# COMPACT_ATOMS: atom_id res chain seq x y z
N VAL A 1 -12.83 1.26 5.27
CA VAL A 1 -12.88 -0.23 5.37
C VAL A 1 -11.58 -0.84 4.85
N TYR A 2 -11.01 -1.83 5.55
CA TYR A 2 -9.74 -2.48 5.18
C TYR A 2 -9.98 -3.71 4.29
N SER A 3 -9.29 -3.80 3.15
CA SER A 3 -9.21 -5.01 2.30
C SER A 3 -10.51 -5.52 1.64
N LEU A 4 -11.65 -4.84 1.77
CA LEU A 4 -12.93 -5.33 1.21
C LEU A 4 -13.38 -4.60 -0.06
N LEU A 5 -13.09 -3.30 -0.19
CA LEU A 5 -13.47 -2.51 -1.37
C LEU A 5 -12.41 -1.43 -1.68
N PRO A 6 -11.62 -1.59 -2.77
CA PRO A 6 -11.49 -2.84 -3.52
C PRO A 6 -10.86 -3.95 -2.65
N VAL A 7 -11.19 -5.19 -3.00
CA VAL A 7 -10.65 -6.40 -2.39
C VAL A 7 -9.13 -6.41 -2.54
N SER A 8 -8.43 -6.72 -1.44
CA SER A 8 -6.96 -6.81 -1.46
C SER A 8 -6.47 -7.87 -2.43
N THR A 9 -5.33 -7.57 -3.04
CA THR A 9 -4.64 -8.46 -3.99
C THR A 9 -3.37 -9.02 -3.33
N GLU A 10 -3.44 -9.29 -2.02
CA GLU A 10 -2.34 -9.64 -1.11
C GLU A 10 -1.22 -10.45 -1.78
N GLY A 11 -0.09 -9.81 -2.08
CA GLY A 11 1.16 -10.49 -2.45
C GLY A 11 1.18 -11.17 -3.81
N GLU A 12 0.08 -11.10 -4.54
CA GLU A 12 -0.01 -11.71 -5.86
C GLU A 12 0.37 -10.66 -6.90
N MET A 13 1.28 -11.02 -7.79
CA MET A 13 1.43 -10.27 -9.03
C MET A 13 0.08 -10.34 -9.74
N LEU A 14 -0.71 -9.25 -9.67
CA LEU A 14 -1.99 -9.11 -10.38
C LEU A 14 -1.76 -9.45 -11.86
N SER A 15 -2.12 -10.68 -12.24
CA SER A 15 -2.10 -11.12 -13.62
C SER A 15 -3.38 -10.69 -14.30
N ASP A 16 -3.31 -10.47 -15.61
CA ASP A 16 -4.46 -10.02 -16.40
C ASP A 16 -5.63 -11.04 -16.33
N GLU A 17 -5.31 -12.32 -16.11
CA GLU A 17 -6.26 -13.42 -15.92
C GLU A 17 -7.08 -13.30 -14.62
N ARG A 18 -6.53 -12.68 -13.57
CA ARG A 18 -7.17 -12.60 -12.25
C ARG A 18 -7.98 -11.34 -12.05
N ILE A 19 -7.65 -10.27 -12.78
CA ILE A 19 -8.36 -8.98 -12.71
C ILE A 19 -9.88 -9.12 -12.83
N PRO A 20 -10.45 -9.92 -13.76
CA PRO A 20 -11.90 -10.09 -13.85
C PRO A 20 -12.53 -10.68 -12.58
N GLY A 21 -11.84 -11.60 -11.92
CA GLY A 21 -12.28 -12.19 -10.66
C GLY A 21 -12.37 -11.16 -9.54
N TYR A 22 -11.32 -10.33 -9.40
CA TYR A 22 -11.30 -9.23 -8.43
C TYR A 22 -12.41 -8.20 -8.70
N GLN A 23 -12.61 -7.79 -9.96
CA GLN A 23 -13.67 -6.85 -10.33
C GLN A 23 -15.07 -7.40 -10.02
N LYS A 24 -15.29 -8.71 -10.24
CA LYS A 24 -16.55 -9.37 -9.87
C LYS A 24 -16.78 -9.32 -8.36
N LEU A 25 -15.73 -9.54 -7.54
CA LEU A 25 -15.83 -9.43 -6.10
C LEU A 25 -16.07 -8.00 -5.64
N ASN A 26 -15.39 -7.00 -6.22
CA ASN A 26 -15.63 -5.60 -5.88
C ASN A 26 -17.07 -5.18 -6.15
N LYS A 27 -17.63 -5.58 -7.30
CA LYS A 27 -19.05 -5.34 -7.60
C LYS A 27 -19.97 -6.00 -6.58
N LYS A 28 -19.64 -7.22 -6.11
CA LYS A 28 -20.40 -7.91 -5.06
C LYS A 28 -20.36 -7.13 -3.73
N TYR A 29 -19.23 -6.49 -3.42
CA TYR A 29 -19.04 -5.73 -2.18
C TYR A 29 -19.34 -4.23 -2.30
N GLU A 30 -19.80 -3.78 -3.48
CA GLU A 30 -20.18 -2.40 -3.74
C GLU A 30 -21.11 -1.78 -2.68
N PRO A 31 -22.10 -2.49 -2.10
CA PRO A 31 -22.95 -1.94 -1.03
C PRO A 31 -22.18 -1.40 0.19
N ILE A 32 -20.93 -1.82 0.40
CA ILE A 32 -20.07 -1.25 1.46
C ILE A 32 -19.80 0.24 1.21
N ALA A 33 -19.73 0.68 -0.05
CA ALA A 33 -19.47 2.07 -0.42
C ALA A 33 -20.56 3.04 0.08
N GLU A 34 -21.78 2.55 0.35
CA GLU A 34 -22.88 3.34 0.91
C GLU A 34 -22.76 3.56 2.42
N LEU A 35 -21.86 2.82 3.09
CA LEU A 35 -21.76 2.75 4.54
C LEU A 35 -20.44 3.34 5.09
N VAL A 36 -19.59 3.91 4.22
CA VAL A 36 -18.25 4.37 4.57
C VAL A 36 -17.99 5.75 4.03
N ASP A 37 -17.11 6.50 4.69
CA ASP A 37 -16.69 7.83 4.21
C ASP A 37 -15.49 7.76 3.25
N PHE A 38 -14.78 6.63 3.24
CA PHE A 38 -13.57 6.44 2.44
C PHE A 38 -13.28 4.97 2.12
N LEU A 39 -12.56 4.79 1.01
CA LEU A 39 -11.99 3.52 0.59
C LEU A 39 -10.52 3.44 1.02
N SER A 40 -10.09 2.23 1.41
CA SER A 40 -8.71 1.99 1.81
C SER A 40 -8.16 0.72 1.18
N PRO A 41 -7.87 0.73 -0.14
CA PRO A 41 -7.26 -0.41 -0.81
C PRO A 41 -5.95 -0.81 -0.13
N VAL A 42 -5.68 -2.11 -0.03
CA VAL A 42 -4.45 -2.63 0.59
C VAL A 42 -3.43 -2.95 -0.49
N ILE A 43 -2.36 -2.17 -0.54
CA ILE A 43 -1.34 -2.21 -1.58
C ILE A 43 0.05 -2.27 -0.91
N TYR A 44 0.39 -3.43 -0.37
CA TYR A 44 1.70 -3.66 0.23
C TYR A 44 2.75 -3.96 -0.83
N ASN A 45 4.02 -3.72 -0.48
CA ASN A 45 5.11 -3.85 -1.45
C ASN A 45 5.62 -5.27 -1.64
N TYR A 46 5.38 -6.15 -0.66
CA TYR A 46 5.88 -7.53 -0.63
C TYR A 46 7.34 -7.62 -1.11
N ASN A 47 7.67 -8.54 -2.00
CA ASN A 47 8.98 -8.64 -2.65
C ASN A 47 9.02 -7.98 -4.04
N ILE A 48 8.07 -7.09 -4.35
CA ILE A 48 7.95 -6.45 -5.66
C ILE A 48 8.96 -5.30 -5.77
N ARG A 49 10.16 -5.61 -6.24
CA ARG A 49 11.25 -4.63 -6.41
C ARG A 49 11.26 -3.94 -7.77
N ASP A 50 10.67 -4.55 -8.80
CA ASP A 50 10.57 -3.92 -10.13
C ASP A 50 9.55 -2.77 -10.08
N PRO A 51 9.96 -1.51 -10.27
CA PRO A 51 9.06 -0.37 -10.24
C PRO A 51 7.96 -0.45 -11.30
N LYS A 52 8.17 -1.13 -12.43
CA LYS A 52 7.14 -1.30 -13.47
C LYS A 52 6.02 -2.21 -12.99
N ILE A 53 6.36 -3.33 -12.36
CA ILE A 53 5.38 -4.27 -11.79
C ILE A 53 4.62 -3.59 -10.66
N TRP A 54 5.34 -2.91 -9.76
CA TRP A 54 4.75 -2.17 -8.65
C TRP A 54 3.74 -1.10 -9.13
N LYS A 55 4.12 -0.30 -10.14
CA LYS A 55 3.24 0.70 -10.76
C LYS A 55 2.01 0.09 -11.43
N LYS A 56 2.15 -1.04 -12.13
CA LYS A 56 1.01 -1.75 -12.74
C LYS A 56 -0.03 -2.16 -11.68
N ILE A 57 0.42 -2.70 -10.54
CA ILE A 57 -0.45 -3.13 -9.44
C ILE A 57 -1.23 -1.95 -8.86
N ILE A 58 -0.56 -0.81 -8.67
CA ILE A 58 -1.21 0.41 -8.18
C ILE A 58 -2.21 0.93 -9.19
N ASP A 59 -1.87 0.93 -10.47
CA ASP A 59 -2.77 1.42 -11.52
C ASP A 59 -4.08 0.66 -11.53
N ILE A 60 -4.03 -0.66 -11.39
CA ILE A 60 -5.21 -1.52 -11.32
C ILE A 60 -6.03 -1.22 -10.05
N ASN A 61 -5.39 -1.22 -8.87
CA ASN A 61 -6.08 -0.99 -7.59
C ASN A 61 -6.71 0.41 -7.51
N MET A 62 -5.99 1.44 -7.97
CA MET A 62 -6.47 2.82 -7.96
C MET A 62 -7.57 3.02 -9.00
N ALA A 63 -7.45 2.46 -10.21
CA ALA A 63 -8.52 2.52 -11.21
C ALA A 63 -9.82 1.91 -10.68
N GLU A 64 -9.72 0.79 -9.97
CA GLU A 64 -10.88 0.14 -9.37
C GLU A 64 -11.44 0.94 -8.18
N SER A 65 -10.57 1.50 -7.33
CA SER A 65 -10.98 2.38 -6.22
C SER A 65 -11.74 3.61 -6.74
N HIS A 66 -11.25 4.24 -7.81
CA HIS A 66 -11.87 5.42 -8.42
C HIS A 66 -13.26 5.16 -8.96
N LYS A 67 -13.59 3.95 -9.44
CA LYS A 67 -14.95 3.63 -9.91
C LYS A 67 -15.97 3.84 -8.80
N TYR A 68 -15.70 3.30 -7.62
CA TYR A 68 -16.61 3.39 -6.47
C TYR A 68 -16.49 4.76 -5.80
N ALA A 69 -15.27 5.31 -5.65
CA ALA A 69 -15.08 6.62 -5.05
C ALA A 69 -15.81 7.73 -5.82
N ASN A 70 -15.75 7.73 -7.16
CA ASN A 70 -16.47 8.71 -7.97
C ASN A 70 -17.98 8.52 -7.89
N LYS A 71 -18.47 7.27 -7.85
CA LYS A 71 -19.90 6.97 -7.78
C LYS A 71 -20.52 7.41 -6.45
N TYR A 72 -19.79 7.24 -5.35
CA TYR A 72 -20.28 7.45 -3.98
C TYR A 72 -19.67 8.69 -3.31
N ASN A 73 -18.89 9.50 -4.04
CA ASN A 73 -18.18 10.68 -3.54
C ASN A 73 -17.29 10.38 -2.31
N LEU A 74 -16.49 9.30 -2.40
CA LEU A 74 -15.63 8.84 -1.31
C LEU A 74 -14.19 9.30 -1.48
N LYS A 75 -13.49 9.41 -0.34
CA LYS A 75 -12.03 9.59 -0.31
C LYS A 75 -11.29 8.28 -0.50
N ILE A 76 -10.05 8.33 -0.99
CA ILE A 76 -9.19 7.15 -1.18
C ILE A 76 -7.91 7.28 -0.35
N TYR A 77 -7.75 6.40 0.65
CA TYR A 77 -6.58 6.32 1.53
C TYR A 77 -5.97 4.91 1.49
N PRO A 78 -5.09 4.60 0.52
CA PRO A 78 -4.48 3.27 0.41
C PRO A 78 -3.65 2.89 1.64
N TYR A 79 -3.80 1.66 2.12
CA TYR A 79 -2.87 1.04 3.05
C TYR A 79 -1.62 0.58 2.31
N ILE A 80 -0.46 1.06 2.73
CA ILE A 80 0.84 0.72 2.13
C ILE A 80 1.83 0.35 3.23
N THR A 81 2.80 -0.49 2.89
CA THR A 81 3.91 -0.81 3.82
C THR A 81 5.09 0.10 3.57
N ALA A 82 5.94 0.23 4.58
CA ALA A 82 7.19 0.99 4.50
C ALA A 82 8.41 0.08 4.29
N SER A 83 8.16 -1.21 4.01
CA SER A 83 9.17 -2.25 3.85
C SER A 83 8.83 -3.22 2.73
N TYR A 84 9.88 -3.86 2.19
CA TYR A 84 9.79 -5.10 1.44
C TYR A 84 9.67 -6.28 2.40
N TYR A 85 8.98 -7.35 1.97
CA TYR A 85 8.82 -8.59 2.72
C TYR A 85 9.67 -9.67 2.07
N PHE A 86 10.50 -10.32 2.87
CA PHE A 86 11.24 -11.49 2.43
C PHE A 86 10.34 -12.73 2.34
N SER A 87 10.83 -13.78 1.67
CA SER A 87 10.18 -15.09 1.63
C SER A 87 10.37 -15.85 2.95
N ASP A 88 11.54 -15.70 3.58
CA ASP A 88 11.86 -16.27 4.89
C ASP A 88 11.12 -15.56 6.03
N LYS A 89 10.80 -16.34 7.05
CA LYS A 89 10.04 -15.93 8.23
C LYS A 89 10.91 -15.98 9.48
N ASP A 90 10.64 -15.08 10.41
CA ASP A 90 11.14 -15.15 11.76
C ASP A 90 10.52 -16.38 12.45
N PRO A 91 11.32 -17.37 12.91
CA PRO A 91 10.80 -18.57 13.56
C PRO A 91 10.12 -18.27 14.91
N ARG A 92 10.37 -17.11 15.52
CA ARG A 92 9.78 -16.71 16.81
C ARG A 92 8.37 -16.14 16.65
N THR A 93 8.15 -15.34 15.61
CA THR A 93 6.88 -14.63 15.40
C THR A 93 6.05 -15.21 14.27
N GLY A 94 6.64 -16.02 13.39
CA GLY A 94 6.02 -16.53 12.17
C GLY A 94 5.83 -15.47 11.07
N MET A 95 6.23 -14.21 11.33
CA MET A 95 6.14 -13.11 10.38
C MET A 95 7.29 -13.19 9.37
N ARG A 96 7.04 -12.76 8.13
CA ARG A 96 8.13 -12.58 7.15
C ARG A 96 9.11 -11.54 7.67
N TYR A 97 10.40 -11.78 7.46
CA TYR A 97 11.37 -10.71 7.66
C TYR A 97 11.07 -9.55 6.71
N VAL A 98 11.49 -8.35 7.08
CA VAL A 98 11.37 -7.18 6.21
C VAL A 98 12.68 -6.45 5.98
N GLU A 99 12.73 -5.71 4.89
CA GLU A 99 13.74 -4.71 4.59
C GLU A 99 13.06 -3.35 4.47
N PRO A 100 13.37 -2.37 5.34
CA PRO A 100 12.84 -1.02 5.22
C PRO A 100 13.18 -0.42 3.86
N LEU A 101 12.24 0.33 3.28
CA LEU A 101 12.53 1.09 2.07
C LEU A 101 13.58 2.17 2.34
N THR A 102 14.31 2.50 1.29
CA THR A 102 15.10 3.73 1.26
C THR A 102 14.20 4.96 1.29
N ASP A 103 14.80 6.12 1.61
CA ASP A 103 14.12 7.41 1.56
C ASP A 103 13.66 7.76 0.13
N VAL A 104 14.50 7.49 -0.87
CA VAL A 104 14.17 7.69 -2.30
C VAL A 104 12.98 6.83 -2.71
N GLU A 105 13.01 5.53 -2.40
CA GLU A 105 11.89 4.64 -2.74
C GLU A 105 10.60 5.08 -2.05
N MET A 106 10.64 5.45 -0.77
CA MET A 106 9.44 5.89 -0.07
C MET A 106 8.87 7.18 -0.67
N SER A 107 9.73 8.17 -0.97
CA SER A 107 9.30 9.42 -1.61
C SER A 107 8.69 9.16 -2.99
N ASP A 108 9.33 8.35 -3.82
CA ASP A 108 8.84 7.99 -5.16
C ASP A 108 7.45 7.33 -5.10
N ARG A 109 7.22 6.52 -4.07
CA ARG A 109 5.93 5.84 -3.87
C ARG A 109 4.83 6.82 -3.48
N LEU A 110 5.12 7.73 -2.55
CA LEU A 110 4.17 8.78 -2.15
C LEU A 110 3.83 9.69 -3.31
N ASP A 111 4.83 10.11 -4.11
CA ASP A 111 4.63 10.88 -5.33
C ASP A 111 3.74 10.13 -6.33
N TYR A 112 3.93 8.81 -6.47
CA TYR A 112 3.11 8.00 -7.36
C TYR A 112 1.65 7.88 -6.89
N PHE A 113 1.40 7.64 -5.61
CA PHE A 113 0.04 7.62 -5.06
C PHE A 113 -0.67 8.97 -5.21
N LYS A 114 0.04 10.07 -4.92
CA LYS A 114 -0.48 11.42 -5.16
C LYS A 114 -0.84 11.64 -6.64
N LYS A 115 0.04 11.23 -7.56
CA LYS A 115 -0.23 11.30 -9.01
C LYS A 115 -1.45 10.48 -9.43
N LYS A 116 -1.73 9.37 -8.75
CA LYS A 116 -2.88 8.50 -9.00
C LYS A 116 -4.16 8.98 -8.32
N GLY A 117 -4.14 10.16 -7.69
CA GLY A 117 -5.33 10.78 -7.11
C GLY A 117 -5.76 10.16 -5.78
N ALA A 118 -4.82 9.59 -5.01
CA ALA A 118 -5.10 9.28 -3.61
C ALA A 118 -5.24 10.58 -2.80
N ASP A 119 -6.20 10.63 -1.88
CA ASP A 119 -6.39 11.77 -0.96
C ASP A 119 -5.38 11.75 0.20
N GLY A 120 -4.70 10.62 0.39
CA GLY A 120 -3.63 10.40 1.35
C GLY A 120 -3.23 8.92 1.33
N VAL A 121 -2.37 8.49 2.25
CA VAL A 121 -2.01 7.07 2.41
C VAL A 121 -1.97 6.72 3.90
N ILE A 122 -2.20 5.44 4.20
CA ILE A 122 -2.06 4.88 5.54
C ILE A 122 -0.81 4.00 5.54
N LEU A 123 0.22 4.42 6.29
CA LEU A 123 1.45 3.64 6.48
C LEU A 123 1.21 2.58 7.56
N TRP A 124 1.42 1.31 7.22
CA TRP A 124 1.21 0.20 8.14
C TRP A 124 2.41 -0.74 8.18
N GLU A 125 2.82 -1.09 9.40
CA GLU A 125 3.82 -2.11 9.69
C GLU A 125 3.38 -2.86 10.96
N SER A 126 3.62 -4.17 11.02
CA SER A 126 3.30 -4.97 12.22
C SER A 126 4.36 -4.80 13.31
N SER A 127 3.93 -4.76 14.58
CA SER A 127 4.84 -4.75 15.75
C SER A 127 5.70 -6.03 15.88
N GLU A 128 5.25 -7.11 15.24
CA GLU A 128 5.90 -8.42 15.22
C GLU A 128 6.91 -8.57 14.08
N THR A 129 6.93 -7.63 13.14
CA THR A 129 7.88 -7.63 12.04
C THR A 129 9.33 -7.43 12.55
N ARG A 130 10.27 -8.14 11.92
CA ARG A 130 11.71 -8.04 12.19
C ARG A 130 12.50 -7.95 10.89
N GLN A 131 13.66 -7.32 10.96
CA GLN A 131 14.70 -7.38 9.93
C GLN A 131 15.51 -8.68 10.09
N LYS A 132 16.30 -9.07 9.08
CA LYS A 132 17.11 -10.31 9.12
C LYS A 132 18.14 -10.37 10.25
N ASN A 133 18.56 -9.20 10.74
CA ASN A 133 19.44 -9.08 11.91
C ASN A 133 18.68 -9.22 13.26
N GLY A 134 17.38 -9.54 13.23
CA GLY A 134 16.53 -9.70 14.41
C GLY A 134 16.03 -8.39 15.02
N MET A 135 16.41 -7.22 14.49
CA MET A 135 15.94 -5.93 14.99
C MET A 135 14.55 -5.59 14.45
N LYS A 136 13.77 -4.83 15.23
CA LYS A 136 12.54 -4.20 14.73
C LYS A 136 12.89 -3.10 13.70
N PRO A 137 12.07 -2.87 12.67
CA PRO A 137 12.18 -1.66 11.87
C PRO A 137 12.04 -0.42 12.77
N LEU A 138 12.99 0.51 12.68
CA LEU A 138 12.95 1.75 13.45
C LEU A 138 12.34 2.86 12.60
N MET A 139 11.42 3.62 13.19
CA MET A 139 10.94 4.87 12.63
C MET A 139 11.86 6.01 13.09
N ASP A 140 12.76 6.44 12.21
CA ASP A 140 13.63 7.61 12.42
C ASP A 140 13.52 8.54 11.21
N PHE A 141 12.92 9.71 11.38
CA PHE A 141 12.72 10.71 10.33
C PHE A 141 14.02 11.26 9.71
N ARG A 142 15.19 10.83 10.18
CA ARG A 142 16.51 11.14 9.61
C ARG A 142 17.07 10.01 8.74
N SER A 143 16.39 8.87 8.63
CA SER A 143 16.85 7.72 7.83
C SER A 143 15.72 6.92 7.17
N ASN A 144 16.05 6.13 6.15
CA ASN A 144 15.17 5.16 5.49
C ASN A 144 13.81 5.77 5.06
N TRP A 145 12.77 4.94 5.00
CA TRP A 145 11.43 5.34 4.60
C TRP A 145 10.89 6.54 5.38
N ALA A 146 11.18 6.67 6.68
CA ALA A 146 10.65 7.75 7.50
C ALA A 146 11.25 9.10 7.08
N LYS A 147 12.53 9.16 6.70
CA LYS A 147 13.10 10.35 6.04
C LYS A 147 12.40 10.64 4.71
N GLY A 148 12.14 9.62 3.88
CA GLY A 148 11.41 9.82 2.63
C GLY A 148 10.01 10.43 2.83
N VAL A 149 9.31 10.08 3.92
CA VAL A 149 8.05 10.71 4.32
C VAL A 149 8.27 12.18 4.71
N ALA A 150 9.27 12.48 5.54
CA ALA A 150 9.57 13.84 5.96
C ALA A 150 9.92 14.74 4.76
N ASP A 151 10.77 14.24 3.86
CA ASP A 151 11.17 14.94 2.64
C ASP A 151 9.95 15.20 1.73
N PHE A 152 9.05 14.21 1.58
CA PHE A 152 7.82 14.37 0.82
C PHE A 152 6.90 15.44 1.41
N ILE A 153 6.72 15.45 2.74
CA ILE A 153 5.92 16.46 3.45
C ILE A 153 6.50 17.85 3.20
N GLN A 154 7.81 18.02 3.37
CA GLN A 154 8.49 19.29 3.18
C GLN A 154 8.39 19.77 1.72
N LYS A 155 8.69 18.90 0.75
CA LYS A 155 8.60 19.16 -0.70
C LYS A 155 7.21 19.64 -1.11
N ASN A 156 6.17 19.04 -0.54
CA ASN A 156 4.77 19.31 -0.90
C ASN A 156 4.12 20.39 -0.01
N LYS A 157 4.86 20.98 0.93
CA LYS A 157 4.35 21.98 1.90
C LYS A 157 3.08 21.52 2.61
N LEU A 158 3.02 20.23 2.93
CA LEU A 158 1.93 19.67 3.70
C LEU A 158 2.07 20.14 5.15
N LYS A 159 0.98 20.64 5.74
CA LYS A 159 0.93 21.13 7.12
C LYS A 159 0.68 20.00 8.09
#